data_AF-A0A519RH37-F1
#
_entry.id   AF-A0A519RH37-F1
#
_cell.length_a   1.000
_cell.length_b   1.000
_cell.length_c   1.000
_cell.angle_alpha   90.00
_cell.angle_beta   90.00
_cell.angle_gamma   90.00
#
_symmetry.space_group_name_H-M   'P 1'
#
loop_
_entity.id
_entity.type
_entity.pdbx_description
1 polymer ?
#
loop_
_entity_poly.entity_id
_entity_poly.type
_entity_poly.pdbx_seq_one_letter_code
_entity_poly.pdbx_strand_id
1 'polypeptide(L)' 'MNAQIIKVAIADDHKIFRDGIKMALSSRDHLKFLWEAENGKD' A
#
# COMPACT_ATOMS: atom_id res chain seq x y z
N MET A 1 1.06 10.04 -23.12
CA MET A 1 1.43 10.43 -21.74
C MET A 1 1.57 9.16 -20.93
N ASN A 2 2.77 8.79 -20.51
CA ASN A 2 2.95 7.63 -19.64
C ASN A 2 2.47 8.02 -18.24
N ALA A 3 1.31 7.53 -17.82
CA ALA A 3 0.90 7.63 -16.43
C ALA A 3 1.92 6.85 -15.59
N GLN A 4 2.71 7.56 -14.78
CA GLN A 4 3.65 6.89 -13.88
C GLN A 4 2.86 6.19 -12.77
N ILE A 5 2.94 4.86 -12.75
CA ILE A 5 2.39 4.03 -11.69
C ILE A 5 3.40 4.02 -10.54
N ILE A 6 2.99 4.52 -9.38
CA ILE A 6 3.77 4.46 -8.15
C ILE A 6 3.44 3.13 -7.47
N LYS A 7 4.48 2.33 -7.27
CA LYS A 7 4.40 1.03 -6.59
C LYS A 7 4.52 1.26 -5.08
N VAL A 8 3.55 0.76 -4.32
CA VAL A 8 3.46 0.97 -2.86
C VAL A 8 3.56 -0.37 -2.13
N ALA A 9 4.40 -0.42 -1.10
CA ALA A 9 4.44 -1.50 -0.11
C ALA A 9 4.17 -0.91 1.28
N ILE A 10 3.43 -1.63 2.12
CA ILE A 10 3.06 -1.18 3.47
C ILE A 10 3.61 -2.18 4.49
N ALA A 11 4.34 -1.71 5.49
CA ALA A 11 4.76 -2.53 6.63
C ALA A 11 4.19 -1.94 7.92
N ASP A 12 3.41 -2.73 8.65
CA ASP A 12 2.88 -2.36 9.98
C ASP A 12 2.44 -3.63 10.73
N ASP A 13 2.74 -3.68 12.03
CA ASP A 13 2.41 -4.81 12.90
C ASP A 13 0.88 -5.02 13.03
N HIS A 14 0.09 -3.99 12.81
CA HIS A 14 -1.36 -4.00 13.02
C HIS A 14 -2.11 -3.90 11.69
N LYS A 15 -2.89 -4.94 11.39
CA LYS A 15 -3.71 -5.02 10.17
C LYS A 15 -4.65 -3.83 9.96
N ILE A 16 -5.20 -3.27 11.04
CA ILE A 16 -6.11 -2.11 10.97
C ILE A 16 -5.48 -0.88 10.30
N PHE A 17 -4.17 -0.66 10.49
CA PHE A 17 -3.48 0.46 9.86
C PHE A 17 -3.22 0.20 8.38
N ARG A 18 -2.85 -1.03 8.01
CA ARG A 18 -2.67 -1.42 6.60
C ARG A 18 -3.96 -1.27 5.81
N ASP A 19 -5.07 -1.74 6.38
CA ASP A 19 -6.40 -1.64 5.77
C ASP A 19 -6.86 -0.19 5.70
N GLY A 20 -6.65 0.61 6.76
CA GLY A 20 -6.96 2.03 6.78
C GLY A 20 -6.21 2.84 5.72
N ILE A 21 -4.90 2.59 5.56
CA ILE A 21 -4.06 3.26 4.55
C ILE A 21 -4.49 2.87 3.14
N LYS A 22 -4.76 1.58 2.89
CA LYS A 22 -5.28 1.12 1.58
C LYS A 22 -6.62 1.76 1.26
N MET A 23 -7.54 1.82 2.22
CA MET A 23 -8.84 2.44 2.05
C MET A 23 -8.71 3.93 1.71
N ALA A 24 -7.88 4.68 2.45
CA ALA A 24 -7.68 6.11 2.24
C ALA A 24 -7.06 6.43 0.86
N LEU A 25 -6.25 5.52 0.32
CA LEU A 25 -5.53 5.69 -0.95
C LEU A 25 -6.20 4.99 -2.14
N SER A 26 -7.31 4.28 -1.92
CA SER A 26 -8.03 3.49 -2.94
C SER A 26 -8.53 4.31 -4.14
N SER A 27 -8.78 5.61 -3.96
CA SER A 27 -9.25 6.51 -5.01
C SER A 27 -8.15 7.01 -5.96
N ARG A 28 -6.90 6.58 -5.76
CA ARG A 28 -5.74 7.05 -6.54
C ARG A 28 -5.29 5.97 -7.53
N ASP A 29 -5.78 6.06 -8.76
CA ASP A 29 -5.50 5.08 -9.84
C ASP A 29 -4.01 4.98 -10.24
N HIS A 30 -3.21 5.98 -9.88
CA HIS A 30 -1.76 5.98 -10.12
C HIS A 30 -0.97 5.24 -9.04
N LEU A 31 -1.61 4.79 -7.96
CA LEU A 31 -0.99 4.00 -6.90
C LEU A 31 -1.31 2.52 -7.08
N LYS A 32 -0.28 1.67 -7.08
CA LYS A 32 -0.43 0.21 -7.13
C LYS A 32 0.20 -0.41 -5.89
N PHE A 33 -0.64 -0.96 -5.01
CA PHE A 33 -0.20 -1.74 -3.86
C PHE A 33 0.36 -3.08 -4.33
N LEU A 34 1.62 -3.36 -3.99
CA LEU A 34 2.31 -4.60 -4.36
C LEU A 34 2.47 -5.55 -3.19
N TRP A 35 2.72 -5.01 -2.00
CA TRP A 35 3.06 -5.87 -0.86
C TRP A 35 2.60 -5.30 0.47
N GLU A 36 2.36 -6.21 1.41
CA GLU A 36 2.18 -5.89 2.81
C GLU A 36 3.07 -6.78 3.67
N ALA A 37 3.72 -6.18 4.67
CA ALA A 37 4.50 -6.89 5.67
C ALA A 37 3.87 -6.64 7.04
N GLU A 38 3.75 -7.69 7.85
CA GLU A 38 3.25 -7.60 9.22
C GLU A 38 4.36 -7.59 10.27
N ASN A 39 5.61 -7.86 9.86
CA ASN A 39 6.78 -7.84 10.73
C ASN A 39 8.04 -7.75 9.84
N GLY A 40 9.19 -7.40 10.45
CA GLY A 40 10.46 -7.28 9.73
C GLY A 40 11.19 -8.60 9.46
N LYS A 41 10.49 -9.75 9.53
CA LYS A 41 11.10 -11.06 9.27
C LYS A 41 10.92 -11.55 7.83
N ASP A 42 10.08 -10.90 7.04
CA ASP A 42 9.85 -11.18 5.61
C ASP A 42 9.86 -9.88 4.77
#